data_AF-A0A0J7KCQ9-F1
#
_entry.id   AF-A0A0J7KCQ9-F1
#
_cell.length_a   1.000
_cell.length_b   1.000
_cell.length_c   1.000
_cell.angle_alpha   90.00
_cell.angle_beta   90.00
_cell.angle_gamma   90.00
#
_symmetry.space_group_name_H-M   'P 1'
#
loop_
_entity.id
_entity.type
_entity.pdbx_description
1 polymer ?
#
loop_
_entity_poly.entity_id
_entity_poly.type
_entity_poly.pdbx_seq_one_letter_code
_entity_poly.pdbx_strand_id
1 'polypeptide(L)'
;MPQKRKGGNLNIVSREGRRSQKRRKIESLEERSQRLEDNAQRCAQQRADENNDARSQRLKADAQRHAQQRVNENDDARTKRLEADAQRYAQGRQQARQLNHHIALIAKDHEINVPVHTLGQMNVECQFCKSLNFACEKSKDEKLTYCCQKGKLQLKPINSPDFLINLYMGNDSTSKNFIDNIRSYNSALAMASMGAPDNRNPLDVMNNAPYCLKIHGQYHHLTSKAMRPADGQAPRFVQLYFLDTQEAINHRMNNKANQECDPEIMKDLSCFMVQ
;
A
#
# COMPACT_ATOMS: atom_id res chain seq x y z
N MET A 1 -68.67 17.46 -30.11
CA MET A 1 -68.58 16.96 -28.71
C MET A 1 -67.57 15.81 -28.68
N PRO A 2 -66.37 15.99 -28.11
CA PRO A 2 -65.36 14.95 -28.09
C PRO A 2 -65.70 13.90 -27.03
N GLN A 3 -65.72 12.62 -27.43
CA GLN A 3 -65.91 11.51 -26.52
C GLN A 3 -64.69 11.38 -25.59
N LYS A 4 -64.91 11.60 -24.29
CA LYS A 4 -63.92 11.39 -23.23
C LYS A 4 -63.43 9.95 -23.27
N ARG A 5 -62.16 9.73 -23.64
CA ARG A 5 -61.46 8.46 -23.41
C ARG A 5 -61.36 8.24 -21.90
N LYS A 6 -62.06 7.21 -21.39
CA LYS A 6 -61.97 6.76 -20.00
C LYS A 6 -60.52 6.41 -19.69
N GLY A 7 -59.97 7.06 -18.67
CA GLY A 7 -58.65 6.73 -18.13
C GLY A 7 -58.59 5.26 -17.71
N GLY A 8 -57.58 4.56 -18.22
CA GLY A 8 -57.25 3.20 -17.81
C GLY A 8 -56.82 3.20 -16.35
N ASN A 9 -57.56 2.46 -15.53
CA ASN A 9 -57.36 2.33 -14.10
C ASN A 9 -56.06 1.57 -13.80
N LEU A 10 -55.12 2.18 -13.08
CA LEU A 10 -53.77 1.67 -12.77
C LEU A 10 -53.74 0.52 -11.73
N ASN A 11 -54.83 -0.24 -11.54
CA ASN A 11 -54.95 -1.24 -10.46
C ASN A 11 -55.60 -2.57 -10.88
N ILE A 12 -55.20 -3.14 -12.02
CA ILE A 12 -55.64 -4.49 -12.43
C ILE A 12 -54.45 -5.46 -12.40
N VAL A 13 -54.19 -6.05 -11.23
CA VAL A 13 -53.37 -7.28 -11.15
C VAL A 13 -54.15 -8.40 -11.83
N SER A 14 -53.60 -9.00 -12.89
CA SER A 14 -54.23 -10.09 -13.63
C SER A 14 -54.62 -11.25 -12.70
N ARG A 15 -55.67 -11.99 -13.05
CA ARG A 15 -56.16 -13.17 -12.30
C ARG A 15 -55.03 -14.18 -12.04
N GLU A 16 -54.09 -14.29 -12.97
CA GLU A 16 -52.90 -15.14 -12.88
C GLU A 16 -51.87 -14.60 -11.88
N GLY A 17 -51.62 -13.29 -11.88
CA GLY A 17 -50.74 -12.65 -10.89
C GLY A 17 -51.20 -12.91 -9.45
N ARG A 18 -52.52 -12.85 -9.20
CA ARG A 18 -53.11 -13.15 -7.88
C ARG A 18 -52.95 -14.62 -7.48
N ARG A 19 -53.08 -15.56 -8.44
CA ARG A 19 -52.86 -17.00 -8.19
C ARG A 19 -51.41 -17.30 -7.88
N SER A 20 -50.48 -16.71 -8.61
CA SER A 20 -49.04 -16.87 -8.37
C SER A 20 -48.60 -16.28 -7.03
N GLN A 21 -49.16 -15.13 -6.64
CA GLN A 21 -48.88 -14.54 -5.32
C GLN A 21 -49.41 -15.43 -4.18
N LYS A 22 -50.60 -16.03 -4.33
CA LYS A 22 -51.13 -16.98 -3.33
C LYS A 22 -50.25 -18.21 -3.20
N ARG A 23 -49.79 -18.79 -4.33
CA ARG A 23 -48.86 -19.94 -4.31
C ARG A 23 -47.54 -19.63 -3.60
N ARG A 24 -46.93 -18.46 -3.85
CA ARG A 24 -45.70 -18.02 -3.18
C ARG A 24 -45.85 -17.75 -1.68
N LYS A 25 -47.07 -17.59 -1.16
CA LYS A 25 -47.30 -17.39 0.28
C LYS A 25 -47.35 -18.70 1.06
N ILE A 26 -47.60 -19.81 0.39
CA ILE A 26 -47.76 -21.14 1.00
C ILE A 26 -46.66 -22.11 0.57
N GLU A 27 -45.69 -21.65 -0.23
CA GLU A 27 -44.58 -22.48 -0.71
C GLU A 27 -43.66 -22.87 0.46
N SER A 28 -43.15 -24.10 0.41
CA SER A 28 -42.13 -24.56 1.36
C SER A 28 -40.79 -23.85 1.12
N LEU A 29 -39.85 -23.95 2.07
CA LEU A 29 -38.50 -23.41 1.89
C LEU A 29 -37.77 -24.07 0.71
N GLU A 30 -37.97 -25.37 0.50
CA GLU A 30 -37.38 -26.13 -0.62
C GLU A 30 -38.00 -25.68 -1.95
N GLU A 31 -39.33 -25.59 -2.03
CA GLU A 31 -40.04 -25.10 -3.22
C GLU A 31 -39.63 -23.67 -3.58
N ARG A 32 -39.44 -22.81 -2.56
CA ARG A 32 -38.92 -21.45 -2.74
C ARG A 32 -37.50 -21.45 -3.26
N SER A 33 -36.62 -22.30 -2.72
CA SER A 33 -35.23 -22.41 -3.14
C SER A 33 -35.14 -22.84 -4.60
N GLN A 34 -35.84 -23.94 -4.96
CA GLN A 34 -35.87 -24.45 -6.33
C GLN A 34 -36.39 -23.40 -7.31
N ARG A 35 -37.48 -22.70 -6.98
CA ARG A 35 -38.04 -21.65 -7.82
C ARG A 35 -37.08 -20.48 -8.03
N LEU A 36 -36.32 -20.10 -7.00
CA LEU A 36 -35.32 -19.04 -7.10
C LEU A 36 -34.12 -19.50 -7.94
N GLU A 37 -33.70 -20.74 -7.81
CA GLU A 37 -32.62 -21.35 -8.57
C GLU A 37 -32.97 -21.48 -10.06
N ASP A 38 -34.15 -22.02 -10.40
CA ASP A 38 -34.64 -22.09 -11.78
C ASP A 38 -34.72 -20.69 -12.41
N ASN A 39 -35.12 -19.68 -11.63
CA ASN A 39 -35.17 -18.31 -12.10
C ASN A 39 -33.77 -17.72 -12.32
N ALA A 40 -32.82 -18.05 -11.45
CA ALA A 40 -31.42 -17.64 -11.59
C ALA A 40 -30.79 -18.29 -12.84
N GLN A 41 -31.00 -19.58 -13.06
CA GLN A 41 -30.53 -20.32 -14.22
C GLN A 41 -31.09 -19.75 -15.52
N ARG A 42 -32.41 -19.52 -15.61
CA ARG A 42 -33.03 -18.87 -16.78
C ARG A 42 -32.43 -17.48 -17.06
N CYS A 43 -32.25 -16.67 -16.02
CA CYS A 43 -31.61 -15.34 -16.17
C CYS A 43 -30.16 -15.45 -16.65
N ALA A 44 -29.41 -16.44 -16.16
CA ALA A 44 -28.02 -16.68 -16.56
C ALA A 44 -27.92 -17.09 -18.02
N GLN A 45 -28.78 -18.02 -18.46
CA GLN A 45 -28.83 -18.46 -19.85
C GLN A 45 -29.16 -17.30 -20.80
N GLN A 46 -30.19 -16.50 -20.47
CA GLN A 46 -30.52 -15.29 -21.24
C GLN A 46 -29.38 -14.27 -21.33
N ARG A 47 -28.54 -14.17 -20.28
CA ARG A 47 -27.36 -13.29 -20.30
C ARG A 47 -26.22 -13.86 -21.15
N ALA A 48 -26.09 -15.19 -21.21
CA ALA A 48 -25.08 -15.86 -22.02
C ALA A 48 -25.40 -15.75 -23.52
N ASP A 49 -26.68 -15.83 -23.87
CA ASP A 49 -27.16 -15.77 -25.26
C ASP A 49 -27.36 -14.32 -25.77
N GLU A 50 -27.02 -13.32 -24.95
CA GLU A 50 -27.25 -11.91 -25.25
C GLU A 50 -26.17 -11.34 -26.19
N ASN A 51 -26.60 -10.58 -27.21
CA ASN A 51 -25.67 -9.84 -28.07
C ASN A 51 -25.19 -8.52 -27.43
N ASN A 52 -24.16 -7.91 -28.01
CA ASN A 52 -23.54 -6.69 -27.46
C ASN A 52 -24.51 -5.50 -27.35
N ASP A 53 -25.43 -5.33 -28.30
CA ASP A 53 -26.39 -4.22 -28.32
C ASP A 53 -27.45 -4.38 -27.23
N ALA A 54 -28.02 -5.58 -27.10
CA ALA A 54 -28.95 -5.92 -26.03
C ALA A 54 -28.28 -5.78 -24.65
N ARG A 55 -27.02 -6.23 -24.52
CA ARG A 55 -26.21 -6.05 -23.30
C ARG A 55 -26.04 -4.58 -22.94
N SER A 56 -25.70 -3.75 -23.93
CA SER A 56 -25.53 -2.31 -23.75
C SER A 56 -26.84 -1.63 -23.31
N GLN A 57 -27.96 -1.99 -23.94
CA GLN A 57 -29.28 -1.48 -23.58
C GLN A 57 -29.70 -1.89 -22.17
N ARG A 58 -29.50 -3.16 -21.77
CA ARG A 58 -29.77 -3.62 -20.41
C ARG A 58 -28.95 -2.86 -19.38
N LEU A 59 -27.64 -2.75 -19.60
CA LEU A 59 -26.75 -2.02 -18.67
C LEU A 59 -27.14 -0.54 -18.54
N LYS A 60 -27.53 0.12 -19.65
CA LYS A 60 -28.05 1.49 -19.62
C LYS A 60 -29.35 1.59 -18.82
N ALA A 61 -30.29 0.68 -19.04
CA ALA A 61 -31.55 0.64 -18.30
C ALA A 61 -31.32 0.38 -16.80
N ASP A 62 -30.41 -0.53 -16.45
CA ASP A 62 -30.05 -0.83 -15.06
C ASP A 62 -29.42 0.40 -14.37
N ALA A 63 -28.50 1.07 -15.06
CA ALA A 63 -27.87 2.30 -14.57
C ALA A 63 -28.91 3.42 -14.33
N GLN A 64 -29.87 3.60 -15.25
CA GLN A 64 -30.96 4.56 -15.11
C GLN A 64 -31.87 4.23 -13.91
N ARG A 65 -32.23 2.96 -13.73
CA ARG A 65 -33.05 2.52 -12.58
C ARG A 65 -32.34 2.79 -11.25
N HIS A 66 -31.05 2.48 -11.15
CA HIS A 66 -30.28 2.77 -9.96
C HIS A 66 -30.09 4.28 -9.73
N ALA A 67 -29.91 5.08 -10.78
CA ALA A 67 -29.86 6.53 -10.66
C ALA A 67 -31.17 7.11 -10.11
N GLN A 68 -32.32 6.67 -10.62
CA GLN A 68 -33.64 7.08 -10.12
C GLN A 68 -33.86 6.66 -8.67
N GLN A 69 -33.47 5.44 -8.29
CA GLN A 69 -33.53 4.99 -6.90
C GLN A 69 -32.69 5.87 -5.97
N ARG A 70 -31.51 6.33 -6.41
CA ARG A 70 -30.65 7.24 -5.65
C ARG A 70 -31.26 8.63 -5.47
N VAL A 71 -31.98 9.13 -6.46
CA VAL A 71 -32.67 10.44 -6.36
C VAL A 71 -33.83 10.38 -5.36
N ASN A 72 -34.54 9.25 -5.30
CA ASN A 72 -35.70 9.07 -4.42
C ASN A 72 -35.34 8.50 -3.04
N GLU A 73 -34.05 8.45 -2.70
CA GLU A 73 -33.57 7.86 -1.46
C GLU A 73 -33.72 8.83 -0.29
N ASN A 74 -34.11 8.31 0.88
CA ASN A 74 -34.13 9.08 2.12
C ASN A 74 -32.76 9.03 2.84
N ASP A 75 -32.55 9.92 3.82
CA ASP A 75 -31.25 10.06 4.47
C ASP A 75 -30.78 8.81 5.23
N ASP A 76 -31.70 8.05 5.85
CA ASP A 76 -31.38 6.80 6.53
C ASP A 76 -30.91 5.71 5.55
N ALA A 77 -31.63 5.53 4.43
CA ALA A 77 -31.24 4.58 3.40
C ALA A 77 -29.91 4.97 2.73
N ARG A 78 -29.69 6.28 2.51
CA ARG A 78 -28.43 6.81 1.99
C ARG A 78 -27.27 6.50 2.91
N THR A 79 -27.44 6.72 4.21
CA THR A 79 -26.39 6.45 5.22
C THR A 79 -26.05 4.96 5.25
N LYS A 80 -27.07 4.09 5.32
CA LYS A 80 -26.88 2.63 5.29
C LYS A 80 -26.16 2.15 4.03
N ARG A 81 -26.49 2.70 2.85
CA ARG A 81 -25.77 2.34 1.61
C ARG A 81 -24.31 2.77 1.67
N LEU A 82 -24.03 4.01 2.09
CA LEU A 82 -22.67 4.52 2.19
C LEU A 82 -21.83 3.72 3.19
N GLU A 83 -22.41 3.34 4.33
CA GLU A 83 -21.78 2.46 5.30
C GLU A 83 -21.51 1.06 4.73
N ALA A 84 -22.48 0.45 4.06
CA ALA A 84 -22.31 -0.86 3.42
C ALA A 84 -21.27 -0.81 2.30
N ASP A 85 -21.22 0.26 1.52
CA ASP A 85 -20.18 0.50 0.51
C ASP A 85 -18.81 0.64 1.18
N ALA A 86 -18.70 1.47 2.23
CA ALA A 86 -17.46 1.65 2.98
C ALA A 86 -16.94 0.33 3.57
N GLN A 87 -17.83 -0.49 4.13
CA GLN A 87 -17.50 -1.82 4.64
C GLN A 87 -17.06 -2.77 3.52
N ARG A 88 -17.78 -2.83 2.40
CA ARG A 88 -17.39 -3.65 1.23
C ARG A 88 -16.03 -3.26 0.70
N TYR A 89 -15.78 -1.96 0.54
CA TYR A 89 -14.46 -1.48 0.12
C TYR A 89 -13.41 -1.86 1.15
N ALA A 90 -13.63 -1.63 2.45
CA ALA A 90 -12.69 -1.97 3.51
C ALA A 90 -12.34 -3.48 3.53
N GLN A 91 -13.34 -4.35 3.41
CA GLN A 91 -13.14 -5.81 3.31
C GLN A 91 -12.35 -6.18 2.05
N GLY A 92 -12.69 -5.60 0.90
CA GLY A 92 -11.92 -5.79 -0.34
C GLY A 92 -10.45 -5.35 -0.20
N ARG A 93 -10.21 -4.22 0.49
CA ARG A 93 -8.84 -3.76 0.81
C ARG A 93 -8.09 -4.77 1.68
N GLN A 94 -8.74 -5.31 2.70
CA GLN A 94 -8.13 -6.29 3.60
C GLN A 94 -7.78 -7.59 2.88
N GLN A 95 -8.69 -8.11 2.05
CA GLN A 95 -8.45 -9.31 1.25
C GLN A 95 -7.33 -9.11 0.23
N ALA A 96 -7.31 -7.97 -0.47
CA ALA A 96 -6.23 -7.63 -1.39
C ALA A 96 -4.87 -7.54 -0.68
N ARG A 97 -4.82 -6.93 0.52
CA ARG A 97 -3.60 -6.88 1.34
C ARG A 97 -3.13 -8.28 1.75
N GLN A 98 -4.03 -9.14 2.19
CA GLN A 98 -3.72 -10.53 2.54
C GLN A 98 -3.22 -11.32 1.33
N LEU A 99 -3.87 -11.18 0.18
CA LEU A 99 -3.47 -11.83 -1.06
C LEU A 99 -2.11 -11.33 -1.54
N ASN A 100 -1.84 -10.02 -1.49
CA ASN A 100 -0.55 -9.46 -1.87
C ASN A 100 0.58 -9.88 -0.93
N HIS A 101 0.31 -9.90 0.38
CA HIS A 101 1.25 -10.42 1.36
C HIS A 101 1.55 -11.89 1.06
N HIS A 102 0.52 -12.68 0.77
CA HIS A 102 0.69 -14.06 0.36
C HIS A 102 1.49 -14.16 -0.94
N ILE A 103 1.16 -13.45 -2.02
CA ILE A 103 1.91 -13.48 -3.29
C ILE A 103 3.37 -13.05 -3.13
N ALA A 104 3.65 -12.05 -2.29
CA ALA A 104 5.03 -11.64 -1.98
C ALA A 104 5.79 -12.74 -1.19
N LEU A 105 5.07 -13.61 -0.48
CA LEU A 105 5.59 -14.76 0.25
C LEU A 105 5.41 -16.09 -0.49
N ILE A 106 4.66 -16.14 -1.61
CA ILE A 106 4.68 -17.24 -2.58
C ILE A 106 6.05 -17.14 -3.19
N ALA A 107 6.99 -17.67 -2.45
CA ALA A 107 8.21 -18.15 -2.99
C ALA A 107 7.75 -19.17 -4.03
N LYS A 108 7.87 -18.83 -5.31
CA LYS A 108 7.53 -19.80 -6.36
C LYS A 108 8.33 -21.04 -6.01
N ASP A 109 7.69 -22.20 -5.93
CA ASP A 109 8.38 -23.46 -5.59
C ASP A 109 9.57 -23.76 -6.54
N HIS A 110 9.66 -23.01 -7.66
CA HIS A 110 10.76 -23.03 -8.64
C HIS A 110 11.80 -21.89 -8.49
N GLU A 111 11.55 -20.85 -7.69
CA GLU A 111 12.53 -19.81 -7.32
C GLU A 111 13.15 -20.08 -5.92
N ILE A 112 12.51 -20.88 -5.07
CA ILE A 112 13.07 -21.32 -3.76
C ILE A 112 14.28 -22.24 -3.94
N ASN A 113 14.29 -23.02 -5.02
CA ASN A 113 15.36 -23.95 -5.33
C ASN A 113 16.43 -23.36 -6.25
N VAL A 114 16.58 -22.02 -6.26
CA VAL A 114 17.80 -21.42 -6.75
C VAL A 114 18.85 -21.66 -5.66
N PRO A 115 19.87 -22.50 -5.88
CA PRO A 115 20.93 -22.67 -4.90
C PRO A 115 21.51 -21.30 -4.59
N VAL A 116 21.55 -20.95 -3.29
CA VAL A 116 22.07 -19.67 -2.85
C VAL A 116 23.46 -19.50 -3.44
N HIS A 117 23.60 -18.53 -4.34
CA HIS A 117 24.90 -18.22 -4.92
C HIS A 117 25.77 -17.60 -3.83
N THR A 118 26.71 -18.38 -3.32
CA THR A 118 27.68 -17.93 -2.33
C THR A 118 29.05 -17.78 -2.96
N LEU A 119 29.68 -16.63 -2.72
CA LEU A 119 31.08 -16.38 -3.08
C LEU A 119 32.05 -16.89 -2.00
N GLY A 120 31.54 -17.59 -0.96
CA GLY A 120 32.29 -18.01 0.21
C GLY A 120 32.38 -16.91 1.27
N GLN A 121 33.36 -17.02 2.17
CA GLN A 121 33.61 -16.00 3.18
C GLN A 121 34.34 -14.79 2.57
N MET A 122 33.92 -13.59 2.95
CA MET A 122 34.62 -12.34 2.62
C MET A 122 35.74 -12.11 3.64
N ASN A 123 36.81 -12.92 3.57
CA ASN A 123 37.90 -12.92 4.55
C ASN A 123 39.29 -12.72 3.91
N VAL A 124 39.36 -12.48 2.60
CA VAL A 124 40.63 -12.23 1.92
C VAL A 124 41.01 -10.76 2.09
N GLU A 125 42.03 -10.52 2.92
CA GLU A 125 42.51 -9.18 3.19
C GLU A 125 43.38 -8.64 2.03
N CYS A 126 43.11 -7.41 1.60
CA CYS A 126 43.96 -6.72 0.64
C CYS A 126 45.29 -6.28 1.29
N GLN A 127 46.40 -6.69 0.69
CA GLN A 127 47.75 -6.33 1.16
C GLN A 127 48.03 -4.82 1.22
N PHE A 128 47.27 -4.00 0.47
CA PHE A 128 47.47 -2.54 0.41
C PHE A 128 46.51 -1.77 1.33
N CYS A 129 45.19 -1.95 1.18
CA CYS A 129 44.19 -1.15 1.89
C CYS A 129 43.47 -1.90 3.01
N LYS A 130 43.82 -3.16 3.28
CA LYS A 130 43.26 -3.96 4.39
C LYS A 130 41.76 -4.26 4.32
N SER A 131 41.10 -3.93 3.21
CA SER A 131 39.71 -4.31 2.95
C SER A 131 39.58 -5.84 2.87
N LEU A 132 38.48 -6.39 3.39
CA LEU A 132 38.10 -7.79 3.21
C LEU A 132 37.38 -7.97 1.86
N ASN A 133 37.74 -9.03 1.14
CA ASN A 133 37.26 -9.34 -0.21
C ASN A 133 36.95 -10.85 -0.31
N PHE A 134 36.29 -11.25 -1.38
CA PHE A 134 36.07 -12.66 -1.71
C PHE A 134 37.25 -13.24 -2.48
N ALA A 135 37.53 -14.53 -2.30
CA ALA A 135 38.66 -15.20 -2.97
C ALA A 135 38.57 -15.13 -4.50
N CYS A 136 37.36 -15.16 -5.07
CA CYS A 136 37.11 -15.07 -6.51
C CYS A 136 37.40 -13.69 -7.11
N GLU A 137 37.57 -12.64 -6.29
CA GLU A 137 37.87 -11.28 -6.75
C GLU A 137 39.36 -11.07 -7.06
N LYS A 138 40.22 -12.06 -6.74
CA LYS A 138 41.63 -12.03 -7.11
C LYS A 138 41.78 -12.11 -8.63
N SER A 139 42.61 -11.24 -9.19
CA SER A 139 43.05 -11.35 -10.59
C SER A 139 43.99 -12.53 -10.80
N LYS A 140 44.38 -12.80 -12.05
CA LYS A 140 45.39 -13.82 -12.40
C LYS A 140 46.72 -13.64 -11.67
N ASP A 141 47.07 -12.39 -11.33
CA ASP A 141 48.29 -12.05 -10.57
C ASP A 141 48.13 -12.22 -9.04
N GLU A 142 47.07 -12.89 -8.57
CA GLU A 142 46.68 -13.06 -7.17
C GLU A 142 46.43 -11.77 -6.37
N LYS A 143 46.42 -10.62 -7.04
CA LYS A 143 46.18 -9.29 -6.45
C LYS A 143 44.72 -8.86 -6.60
N LEU A 144 44.23 -8.17 -5.58
CA LEU A 144 42.91 -7.53 -5.57
C LEU A 144 42.96 -6.17 -6.27
N THR A 145 42.00 -5.95 -7.18
CA THR A 145 41.92 -4.73 -8.01
C THR A 145 40.77 -3.83 -7.61
N TYR A 146 39.61 -4.37 -7.25
CA TYR A 146 38.40 -3.60 -7.01
C TYR A 146 38.49 -2.65 -5.80
N CYS A 147 39.20 -3.03 -4.75
CA CYS A 147 39.25 -2.24 -3.52
C CYS A 147 40.11 -0.97 -3.61
N CYS A 148 41.33 -1.07 -4.15
CA CYS A 148 42.30 0.03 -4.17
C CYS A 148 43.19 0.05 -5.43
N GLN A 149 42.77 -0.64 -6.49
CA GLN A 149 43.50 -0.76 -7.75
C GLN A 149 44.97 -1.19 -7.57
N LYS A 150 45.22 -2.27 -6.82
CA LYS A 150 46.58 -2.77 -6.53
C LYS A 150 47.48 -1.72 -5.83
N GLY A 151 46.89 -0.88 -4.97
CA GLY A 151 47.60 0.10 -4.15
C GLY A 151 47.74 1.49 -4.79
N LYS A 152 47.17 1.69 -5.98
CA LYS A 152 47.16 3.00 -6.65
C LYS A 152 46.23 4.00 -5.96
N LEU A 153 45.16 3.52 -5.34
CA LEU A 153 44.23 4.35 -4.60
C LEU A 153 44.54 4.28 -3.11
N GLN A 154 44.97 5.41 -2.52
CA GLN A 154 45.03 5.57 -1.07
C GLN A 154 43.66 6.04 -0.57
N LEU A 155 42.94 5.15 0.09
CA LEU A 155 41.69 5.48 0.76
C LEU A 155 42.03 6.19 2.08
N LYS A 156 41.47 7.38 2.29
CA LYS A 156 41.55 8.03 3.59
C LYS A 156 40.70 7.24 4.59
N PRO A 157 41.18 7.03 5.84
CA PRO A 157 40.35 6.44 6.86
C PRO A 157 39.10 7.30 7.08
N ILE A 158 37.95 6.65 7.20
CA ILE A 158 36.71 7.35 7.55
C ILE A 158 36.81 7.69 9.04
N ASN A 159 36.88 8.98 9.34
CA ASN A 159 36.86 9.46 10.72
C ASN A 159 35.39 9.59 11.16
N SER A 160 34.85 8.52 11.73
CA SER A 160 33.50 8.50 12.31
C SER A 160 33.59 8.64 13.83
N PRO A 161 32.68 9.40 14.48
CA PRO A 161 32.61 9.46 15.93
C PRO A 161 32.43 8.08 16.56
N ASP A 162 33.11 7.84 17.69
CA ASP A 162 33.07 6.57 18.41
C ASP A 162 31.65 6.15 18.78
N PHE A 163 30.79 7.12 19.12
CA PHE A 163 29.38 6.88 19.38
C PHE A 163 28.65 6.20 18.20
N LEU A 164 28.87 6.66 16.96
CA LEU A 164 28.25 6.06 15.77
C LEU A 164 28.84 4.68 15.47
N ILE A 165 30.15 4.52 15.67
CA ILE A 165 30.83 3.23 15.51
C ILE A 165 30.25 2.22 16.50
N ASN A 166 30.09 2.61 17.76
CA ASN A 166 29.52 1.78 18.80
C ASN A 166 28.07 1.40 18.48
N LEU A 167 27.23 2.34 18.04
CA LEU A 167 25.86 2.03 17.62
C LEU A 167 25.79 1.03 16.46
N TYR A 168 26.72 1.12 15.50
CA TYR A 168 26.68 0.31 14.29
C TYR A 168 27.35 -1.07 14.45
N MET A 169 28.44 -1.14 15.21
CA MET A 169 29.26 -2.36 15.38
C MET A 169 29.09 -3.02 16.76
N GLY A 170 28.39 -2.37 17.69
CA GLY A 170 28.15 -2.88 19.03
C GLY A 170 27.16 -4.05 19.06
N ASN A 171 27.11 -4.73 20.21
CA ASN A 171 26.24 -5.90 20.43
C ASN A 171 25.36 -5.76 21.69
N ASP A 172 25.34 -4.56 22.28
CA ASP A 172 24.46 -4.22 23.39
C ASP A 172 23.02 -3.95 22.90
N SER A 173 22.09 -3.75 23.83
CA SER A 173 20.69 -3.49 23.52
C SER A 173 20.50 -2.23 22.68
N THR A 174 21.33 -1.21 22.91
CA THR A 174 21.30 0.08 22.20
C THR A 174 21.63 -0.12 20.73
N SER A 175 22.75 -0.79 20.42
CA SER A 175 23.17 -1.07 19.05
C SER A 175 22.16 -1.95 18.31
N LYS A 176 21.57 -2.93 19.00
CA LYS A 176 20.51 -3.78 18.43
C LYS A 176 19.27 -2.96 18.06
N ASN A 177 18.78 -2.11 18.96
CA ASN A 177 17.66 -1.23 18.66
C ASN A 177 17.96 -0.31 17.47
N PHE A 178 19.18 0.24 17.42
CA PHE A 178 19.63 1.08 16.31
C PHE A 178 19.62 0.34 14.98
N ILE A 179 20.21 -0.85 14.90
CA ILE A 179 20.29 -1.65 13.66
C ILE A 179 18.90 -2.12 13.23
N ASP A 180 18.08 -2.62 14.15
CA ASP A 180 16.72 -3.10 13.85
C ASP A 180 15.84 -1.96 13.32
N ASN A 181 16.01 -0.74 13.85
CA ASN A 181 15.24 0.44 13.50
C ASN A 181 16.00 1.46 12.63
N ILE A 182 17.12 1.07 12.00
CA ILE A 182 18.04 2.00 11.32
C ILE A 182 17.34 2.84 10.24
N ARG A 183 16.35 2.25 9.57
CA ARG A 183 15.54 2.92 8.55
C ARG A 183 14.64 4.01 9.16
N SER A 184 14.08 3.78 10.34
CA SER A 184 13.26 4.76 11.05
C SER A 184 14.11 5.93 11.55
N TYR A 185 15.28 5.66 12.15
CA TYR A 185 16.23 6.71 12.52
C TYR A 185 16.66 7.56 11.31
N ASN A 186 17.10 6.93 10.23
CA ASN A 186 17.52 7.64 9.02
C ASN A 186 16.37 8.46 8.41
N SER A 187 15.14 7.95 8.45
CA SER A 187 13.96 8.67 7.95
C SER A 187 13.58 9.85 8.85
N ALA A 188 13.70 9.71 10.17
CA ALA A 188 13.41 10.76 11.15
C ALA A 188 14.40 11.94 11.10
N LEU A 189 15.65 11.64 10.71
CA LEU A 189 16.75 12.60 10.57
C LEU A 189 16.94 13.05 9.10
N ALA A 190 16.07 12.64 8.18
CA ALA A 190 16.17 13.06 6.79
C ALA A 190 15.79 14.53 6.64
N MET A 191 16.66 15.32 5.99
CA MET A 191 16.35 16.72 5.66
C MET A 191 15.39 16.85 4.47
N ALA A 192 15.37 15.88 3.57
CA ALA A 192 14.50 15.87 2.42
C ALA A 192 13.82 14.51 2.28
N SER A 193 12.62 14.52 1.73
CA SER A 193 11.97 13.30 1.24
C SER A 193 11.81 13.33 -0.26
N MET A 194 11.69 12.15 -0.83
CA MET A 194 11.26 11.97 -2.20
C MET A 194 9.75 11.76 -2.21
N GLY A 195 9.04 12.62 -2.94
CA GLY A 195 7.62 12.50 -3.20
C GLY A 195 7.34 12.37 -4.69
N ALA A 196 6.30 11.62 -5.06
CA ALA A 196 5.71 11.67 -6.38
C ALA A 196 4.25 12.17 -6.27
N PRO A 197 3.73 12.91 -7.27
CA PRO A 197 2.30 13.22 -7.36
C PRO A 197 1.50 11.91 -7.29
N ASP A 198 0.38 11.90 -6.56
CA ASP A 198 -0.43 10.71 -6.31
C ASP A 198 0.29 9.57 -5.58
N ASN A 199 1.28 9.87 -4.73
CA ASN A 199 1.89 8.94 -3.77
C ASN A 199 0.81 8.31 -2.85
N ARG A 200 0.09 7.34 -3.37
CA ARG A 200 -0.67 6.39 -2.58
C ARG A 200 0.35 5.57 -1.85
N ASN A 201 0.15 5.40 -0.54
CA ASN A 201 0.90 4.43 0.22
C ASN A 201 0.86 3.11 -0.57
N PRO A 202 2.00 2.42 -0.80
CA PRO A 202 2.02 1.10 -1.41
C PRO A 202 0.97 0.14 -0.84
N LEU A 203 0.64 0.30 0.45
CA LEU A 203 -0.38 -0.47 1.17
C LEU A 203 -1.84 -0.11 0.80
N ASP A 204 -2.06 1.01 0.12
CA ASP A 204 -3.36 1.52 -0.31
C ASP A 204 -3.61 1.28 -1.81
N VAL A 205 -2.61 0.77 -2.54
CA VAL A 205 -2.75 0.42 -3.95
C VAL A 205 -3.45 -0.94 -4.07
N MET A 206 -4.69 -0.89 -4.55
CA MET A 206 -5.57 -2.05 -4.80
C MET A 206 -5.13 -2.82 -6.05
N ASN A 207 -4.02 -3.55 -5.99
CA ASN A 207 -3.59 -4.43 -7.08
C ASN A 207 -3.48 -5.86 -6.57
N ASN A 208 -3.70 -6.88 -7.39
CA ASN A 208 -3.49 -8.29 -7.05
C ASN A 208 -2.03 -8.73 -7.26
N ALA A 209 -1.06 -7.83 -7.05
CA ALA A 209 0.36 -8.07 -7.29
C ALA A 209 1.24 -7.20 -6.37
N PRO A 210 2.49 -7.62 -6.08
CA PRO A 210 3.45 -6.82 -5.33
C PRO A 210 3.60 -5.43 -5.96
N TYR A 211 3.43 -4.38 -5.16
CA TYR A 211 3.49 -3.01 -5.65
C TYR A 211 4.93 -2.62 -5.99
N CYS A 212 5.19 -2.30 -7.25
CA CYS A 212 6.40 -1.58 -7.65
C CYS A 212 6.09 -0.09 -7.72
N LEU A 213 6.76 0.73 -6.90
CA LEU A 213 6.72 2.18 -7.04
C LEU A 213 7.37 2.56 -8.37
N LYS A 214 6.58 3.04 -9.33
CA LYS A 214 7.06 3.53 -10.62
C LYS A 214 6.99 5.04 -10.64
N ILE A 215 8.14 5.69 -10.63
CA ILE A 215 8.28 7.15 -10.79
C ILE A 215 8.73 7.38 -12.24
N HIS A 216 8.01 8.22 -12.98
CA HIS A 216 8.34 8.59 -14.35
C HIS A 216 8.38 10.11 -14.50
N GLY A 217 9.38 10.63 -15.20
CA GLY A 217 9.53 12.07 -15.46
C GLY A 217 10.80 12.67 -14.85
N GLN A 218 10.87 14.00 -14.86
CA GLN A 218 12.01 14.75 -14.34
C GLN A 218 11.92 14.93 -12.82
N TYR A 219 13.05 14.78 -12.14
CA TYR A 219 13.18 15.11 -10.73
C TYR A 219 13.21 16.62 -10.55
N HIS A 220 12.33 17.14 -9.72
CA HIS A 220 12.35 18.53 -9.27
C HIS A 220 12.59 18.57 -7.77
N HIS A 221 13.49 19.45 -7.32
CA HIS A 221 13.67 19.73 -5.90
C HIS A 221 12.59 20.70 -5.45
N LEU A 222 11.65 20.21 -4.64
CA LEU A 222 10.71 21.07 -3.95
C LEU A 222 11.36 21.55 -2.64
N THR A 223 12.13 22.63 -2.71
CA THR A 223 12.48 23.37 -1.51
C THR A 223 11.18 23.95 -0.95
N SER A 224 10.74 23.50 0.23
CA SER A 224 9.45 23.92 0.77
C SER A 224 9.37 25.44 0.79
N LYS A 225 8.39 26.03 0.08
CA LYS A 225 8.22 27.49 0.07
C LYS A 225 7.90 28.06 1.46
N ALA A 226 7.50 27.22 2.41
CA ALA A 226 7.33 27.58 3.80
C ALA A 226 8.38 26.87 4.66
N MET A 227 9.23 27.66 5.33
CA MET A 227 10.10 27.17 6.42
C MET A 227 9.30 26.71 7.64
N ARG A 228 8.02 27.06 7.69
CA ARG A 228 7.07 26.64 8.73
C ARG A 228 6.01 25.70 8.15
N PRO A 229 5.47 24.78 8.98
CA PRO A 229 4.31 23.99 8.60
C PRO A 229 3.11 24.89 8.28
N ALA A 230 2.19 24.43 7.44
CA ALA A 230 0.89 25.08 7.29
C ALA A 230 0.08 24.94 8.59
N ASP A 231 -0.91 25.82 8.79
CA ASP A 231 -1.75 25.81 9.99
C ASP A 231 -2.35 24.42 10.25
N GLY A 232 -2.14 23.92 11.46
CA GLY A 232 -2.59 22.59 11.90
C GLY A 232 -1.76 21.41 11.39
N GLN A 233 -0.66 21.63 10.65
CA GLN A 233 0.25 20.56 10.24
C GLN A 233 1.48 20.45 11.15
N ALA A 234 1.90 19.21 11.42
CA ALA A 234 3.15 18.94 12.12
C ALA A 234 4.38 19.23 11.21
N PRO A 235 5.49 19.73 11.78
CA PRO A 235 6.73 19.94 11.05
C PRO A 235 7.34 18.64 10.53
N ARG A 236 7.95 18.70 9.33
CA ARG A 236 8.55 17.55 8.65
C ARG A 236 9.89 17.87 8.01
N PHE A 237 10.76 16.87 7.99
CA PHE A 237 12.07 16.91 7.31
C PHE A 237 12.89 18.14 7.71
N VAL A 238 13.36 18.95 6.75
CA VAL A 238 14.11 20.19 7.00
C VAL A 238 13.44 21.13 8.01
N GLN A 239 12.10 21.15 8.10
CA GLN A 239 11.39 22.02 9.04
C GLN A 239 11.74 21.74 10.50
N LEU A 240 12.09 20.49 10.83
CA LEU A 240 12.48 20.08 12.18
C LEU A 240 13.82 20.67 12.61
N TYR A 241 14.66 21.08 11.66
CA TYR A 241 15.98 21.67 11.95
C TYR A 241 15.91 23.18 12.25
N PHE A 242 14.73 23.80 12.11
CA PHE A 242 14.49 25.20 12.53
C PHE A 242 13.86 25.30 13.93
N LEU A 243 13.49 24.18 14.54
CA LEU A 243 12.96 24.12 15.90
C LEU A 243 14.11 23.99 16.90
N ASP A 244 13.80 24.23 18.17
CA ASP A 244 14.72 23.83 19.24
C ASP A 244 14.97 22.32 19.17
N THR A 245 16.19 21.89 19.47
CA THR A 245 16.60 20.48 19.39
C THR A 245 15.64 19.58 20.18
N GLN A 246 15.20 20.01 21.36
CA GLN A 246 14.28 19.23 22.18
C GLN A 246 12.88 19.14 21.57
N GLU A 247 12.39 20.23 20.99
CA GLU A 247 11.10 20.27 20.28
C GLU A 247 11.11 19.36 19.04
N ALA A 248 12.21 19.39 18.27
CA ALA A 248 12.42 18.53 17.12
C ALA A 248 12.43 17.03 17.51
N ILE A 249 13.13 16.68 18.60
CA ILE A 249 13.16 15.31 19.13
C ILE A 249 11.73 14.86 19.50
N ASN A 250 10.97 15.71 20.20
CA ASN A 250 9.60 15.38 20.57
C ASN A 250 8.72 15.12 19.34
N HIS A 251 8.85 15.94 18.28
CA HIS A 251 8.16 15.70 17.02
C HIS A 251 8.57 14.40 16.34
N ARG A 252 9.86 14.04 16.36
CA ARG A 252 10.36 12.76 15.83
C ARG A 252 9.79 11.58 16.61
N MET A 253 9.80 11.63 17.95
CA MET A 253 9.34 10.53 18.80
C MET A 253 7.81 10.37 18.80
N ASN A 254 7.06 11.46 18.61
CA ASN A 254 5.60 11.40 18.48
C ASN A 254 5.12 10.82 17.14
N ASN A 255 6.02 10.59 16.17
CA ASN A 255 5.67 9.95 14.91
C ASN A 255 5.50 8.44 15.11
N LYS A 256 4.35 7.90 14.68
CA LYS A 256 4.04 6.47 14.76
C LYS A 256 5.10 5.56 14.11
N ALA A 257 5.81 6.05 13.09
CA ALA A 257 6.88 5.31 12.43
C ALA A 257 8.12 5.06 13.32
N ASN A 258 8.26 5.83 14.41
CA ASN A 258 9.42 5.80 15.30
C ASN A 258 9.08 5.22 16.69
N GLN A 259 7.94 4.53 16.83
CA GLN A 259 7.49 3.99 18.12
C GLN A 259 8.45 2.97 18.73
N GLU A 260 9.19 2.24 17.88
CA GLU A 260 10.16 1.22 18.29
C GLU A 260 11.57 1.81 18.44
N CYS A 261 11.77 3.09 18.12
CA CYS A 261 13.05 3.76 18.31
C CYS A 261 13.27 4.08 19.80
N ASP A 262 14.51 3.89 20.26
CA ASP A 262 15.00 4.37 21.55
C ASP A 262 15.07 5.92 21.57
N PRO A 263 14.42 6.58 22.55
CA PRO A 263 14.45 8.03 22.70
C PRO A 263 15.85 8.62 22.91
N GLU A 264 16.74 7.94 23.64
CA GLU A 264 18.09 8.47 23.91
C GLU A 264 18.96 8.38 22.65
N ILE A 265 18.86 7.29 21.87
CA ILE A 265 19.53 7.20 20.56
C ILE A 265 19.03 8.31 19.63
N MET A 266 17.72 8.54 19.57
CA MET A 266 17.14 9.61 18.74
C MET A 266 17.68 10.98 19.16
N LYS A 267 17.80 11.22 20.47
CA LYS A 267 18.34 12.46 21.03
C LYS A 267 19.82 12.63 20.68
N ASP A 268 20.66 11.62 20.91
CA ASP A 268 22.09 11.68 20.62
C ASP A 268 22.35 11.92 19.14
N LEU A 269 21.65 11.20 18.26
CA LEU A 269 21.72 11.43 16.81
C LEU A 269 21.22 12.82 16.41
N SER A 270 20.14 13.30 17.04
CA SER A 270 19.60 14.64 16.76
C SER A 270 20.59 15.74 17.14
N CYS A 271 21.24 15.61 18.30
CA CYS A 271 22.28 16.53 18.75
C CYS A 271 23.50 16.49 17.82
N PHE A 272 23.93 15.29 17.43
CA PHE A 272 25.06 15.11 16.49
C PHE A 272 24.81 15.80 15.14
N MET A 273 23.59 15.78 14.62
CA MET A 273 23.24 16.36 13.31
C MET A 273 23.21 17.90 13.27
N VAL A 274 23.26 18.56 14.43
CA VAL A 274 23.16 20.04 14.54
C VAL A 274 24.50 20.67 14.98
N GLN A 275 25.47 19.85 15.40
CA GLN A 275 26.85 20.26 15.72
C GLN A 275 27.69 20.44 14.45
#